data_AF-A0A220SX13-F1
#
_entry.id   AF-A0A220SX13-F1
#
_cell.length_a   1.000
_cell.length_b   1.000
_cell.length_c   1.000
_cell.angle_alpha   90.00
_cell.angle_beta   90.00
_cell.angle_gamma   90.00
#
_symmetry.space_group_name_H-M   'P 1'
#
loop_
_entity.id
_entity.type
_entity.pdbx_description
1 polymer ?
#
loop_
_entity_poly.entity_id
_entity_poly.type
_entity_poly.pdbx_seq_one_letter_code
_entity_poly.pdbx_strand_id
1 'polypeptide(L)'
;MSEPTDDVAETLFENRSDPRTYRLTLDDERAFEVTTADFEYDPADEYGDGDFRQVIEFRDAPDLDLDDNRYATQQGEIDTVETDDGWGTPVLHAAVQHVEDDDLVGWEYPTLGTIATAEKVTDGE
;
A
#
# COMPACT_ATOMS: atom_id res chain seq x y z
N MET A 1 -7.64 -23.24 1.56
CA MET A 1 -6.29 -22.94 2.09
C MET A 1 -5.69 -22.00 1.09
N SER A 2 -5.49 -20.73 1.43
CA SER A 2 -4.81 -19.79 0.54
C SER A 2 -3.32 -20.11 0.62
N GLU A 3 -2.75 -20.55 -0.48
CA GLU A 3 -1.30 -20.75 -0.61
C GLU A 3 -0.65 -19.36 -0.49
N PRO A 4 0.39 -19.18 0.34
CA PRO A 4 1.15 -17.93 0.33
C PRO A 4 1.76 -17.82 -1.07
N THR A 5 1.35 -16.81 -1.82
CA THR A 5 1.92 -16.50 -3.11
C THR A 5 3.37 -16.08 -2.87
N ASP A 6 4.30 -16.80 -3.50
CA ASP A 6 5.75 -16.59 -3.37
C ASP A 6 6.16 -15.17 -3.87
N ASP A 7 5.26 -14.50 -4.60
CA ASP A 7 5.43 -13.12 -5.07
C ASP A 7 4.25 -12.22 -4.61
N VAL A 8 4.51 -11.41 -3.59
CA VAL A 8 3.53 -10.47 -3.00
C VAL A 8 3.12 -9.40 -3.99
N ALA A 9 4.06 -8.91 -4.80
CA ALA A 9 3.82 -7.87 -5.78
C ALA A 9 2.90 -8.36 -6.91
N GLU A 10 3.16 -9.54 -7.46
CA GLU A 10 2.29 -10.16 -8.47
C GLU A 10 0.87 -10.33 -7.93
N THR A 11 0.72 -10.75 -6.68
CA THR A 11 -0.60 -10.90 -6.03
C THR A 11 -1.37 -9.58 -5.97
N LEU A 12 -0.70 -8.49 -5.62
CA LEU A 12 -1.33 -7.17 -5.56
C LEU A 12 -1.67 -6.68 -6.97
N PHE A 13 -0.76 -6.89 -7.93
CA PHE A 13 -0.89 -6.45 -9.31
C PHE A 13 -1.98 -7.20 -10.12
N GLU A 14 -2.07 -8.52 -10.00
CA GLU A 14 -3.06 -9.36 -10.70
C GLU A 14 -4.49 -9.01 -10.29
N ASN A 15 -4.66 -8.47 -9.09
CA ASN A 15 -5.96 -8.18 -8.51
C ASN A 15 -6.42 -6.72 -8.69
N ARG A 16 -5.69 -5.93 -9.48
CA ARG A 16 -5.96 -4.50 -9.73
C ARG A 16 -7.32 -4.18 -10.37
N SER A 17 -8.04 -5.17 -10.90
CA SER A 17 -9.32 -4.96 -11.61
C SER A 17 -10.55 -4.88 -10.71
N ASP A 18 -10.48 -5.34 -9.46
CA ASP A 18 -11.61 -5.29 -8.52
C ASP A 18 -11.13 -4.91 -7.12
N PRO A 19 -11.88 -4.06 -6.38
CA PRO A 19 -11.54 -3.72 -5.01
C PRO A 19 -11.57 -4.98 -4.14
N ARG A 20 -10.48 -5.22 -3.41
CA ARG A 20 -10.30 -6.40 -2.55
C ARG A 20 -9.67 -6.02 -1.22
N THR A 21 -10.13 -6.70 -0.18
CA THR A 21 -9.57 -6.56 1.16
C THR A 21 -8.45 -7.57 1.38
N TYR A 22 -7.31 -7.09 1.85
CA TYR A 22 -6.14 -7.86 2.19
C TYR A 22 -5.74 -7.62 3.63
N ARG A 23 -5.20 -8.66 4.26
CA ARG A 23 -4.39 -8.55 5.45
C ARG A 23 -2.92 -8.54 5.00
N LEU A 24 -2.30 -7.37 5.09
CA LEU A 24 -0.88 -7.19 4.81
C LEU A 24 -0.09 -7.40 6.09
N THR A 25 1.00 -8.16 6.02
CA THR A 25 1.98 -8.26 7.12
C THR A 25 3.28 -7.66 6.65
N LEU A 26 3.82 -6.71 7.42
CA LEU A 26 5.12 -6.10 7.18
C LEU A 26 6.25 -7.01 7.65
N ASP A 27 7.48 -6.72 7.23
CA ASP A 27 8.69 -7.45 7.66
C ASP A 27 8.90 -7.41 9.19
N ASP A 28 8.50 -6.32 9.83
CA ASP A 28 8.48 -6.14 11.30
C ASP A 28 7.25 -6.76 11.98
N GLU A 29 6.58 -7.73 11.33
CA GLU A 29 5.44 -8.50 11.84
C GLU A 29 4.14 -7.70 12.10
N ARG A 30 4.15 -6.38 11.93
CA ARG A 30 2.95 -5.52 11.99
C ARG A 30 1.98 -5.89 10.88
N ALA A 31 0.69 -5.95 11.20
CA ALA A 31 -0.35 -6.32 10.24
C ALA A 31 -1.40 -5.23 10.07
N PHE A 32 -1.84 -5.04 8.83
CA PHE A 32 -2.84 -4.05 8.44
C PHE A 32 -3.92 -4.71 7.57
N GLU A 33 -5.18 -4.40 7.85
CA GLU A 33 -6.27 -4.74 6.95
C GLU A 33 -6.56 -3.54 6.05
N VAL A 34 -6.45 -3.75 4.74
CA VAL A 34 -6.59 -2.70 3.74
C VAL A 34 -7.51 -3.15 2.62
N THR A 35 -8.25 -2.22 2.03
CA THR A 35 -9.06 -2.45 0.84
C THR A 35 -8.47 -1.66 -0.33
N THR A 36 -8.21 -2.35 -1.44
CA THR A 36 -7.72 -1.69 -2.66
C THR A 36 -8.85 -0.85 -3.28
N ALA A 37 -8.50 0.35 -3.76
CA ALA A 37 -9.48 1.30 -4.29
C ALA A 37 -9.19 1.67 -5.76
N ASP A 38 -7.97 2.15 -6.04
CA ASP A 38 -7.55 2.63 -7.36
C ASP A 38 -6.07 2.31 -7.60
N PHE A 39 -5.60 2.32 -8.84
CA PHE A 39 -4.20 2.05 -9.14
C PHE A 39 -3.67 2.91 -10.30
N GLU A 40 -2.40 3.27 -10.20
CA GLU A 40 -1.60 3.85 -11.27
C GLU A 40 -0.49 2.85 -11.64
N TYR A 41 -0.23 2.70 -12.93
CA TYR A 41 0.80 1.80 -13.43
C TYR A 41 1.54 2.44 -14.59
N ASP A 42 2.83 2.66 -14.41
CA ASP A 42 3.77 3.07 -15.43
C ASP A 42 4.71 1.88 -15.71
N PRO A 43 4.61 1.22 -16.88
CA PRO A 43 5.39 0.02 -17.16
C PRO A 43 6.88 0.33 -17.30
N ALA A 44 7.74 -0.65 -16.99
CA ALA A 44 9.17 -0.51 -17.27
C ALA A 44 9.42 -0.35 -18.78
N ASP A 45 10.39 0.49 -19.12
CA ASP A 45 10.79 0.79 -20.50
C ASP A 45 12.29 0.49 -20.71
N GLU A 46 12.78 0.53 -21.96
CA GLU A 46 14.17 0.20 -22.34
C GLU A 46 15.25 0.98 -21.54
N TYR A 47 14.88 2.05 -20.83
CA TYR A 47 15.79 2.95 -20.12
C TYR A 47 15.46 3.16 -18.65
N GLY A 48 14.47 2.47 -18.07
CA GLY A 48 14.05 2.74 -16.70
C GLY A 48 13.10 1.70 -16.12
N ASP A 49 13.11 1.61 -14.79
CA ASP A 49 12.21 0.79 -14.00
C ASP A 49 10.77 1.31 -14.10
N GLY A 50 9.79 0.41 -14.01
CA GLY A 50 8.37 0.74 -13.95
C GLY A 50 7.90 1.02 -12.53
N ASP A 51 6.78 1.70 -12.39
CA ASP A 51 6.14 2.03 -11.12
C ASP A 51 4.71 1.48 -11.09
N PHE A 52 4.40 0.74 -10.03
CA PHE A 52 3.03 0.34 -9.71
C PHE A 52 2.64 0.90 -8.35
N ARG A 53 1.59 1.72 -8.36
CA ARG A 53 1.05 2.38 -7.19
C ARG A 53 -0.41 1.99 -7.00
N GLN A 54 -0.71 1.34 -5.89
CA GLN A 54 -2.07 0.97 -5.53
C GLN A 54 -2.56 1.89 -4.40
N VAL A 55 -3.60 2.67 -4.66
CA VAL A 55 -4.33 3.40 -3.61
C VAL A 55 -5.15 2.40 -2.80
N ILE A 56 -5.04 2.52 -1.49
CA ILE A 56 -5.71 1.66 -0.52
C ILE A 56 -6.44 2.47 0.54
N GLU A 57 -7.39 1.83 1.20
CA GLU A 57 -8.02 2.31 2.42
C GLU A 57 -7.76 1.31 3.55
N PHE A 58 -7.08 1.75 4.60
CA PHE A 58 -6.97 1.03 5.87
C PHE A 58 -8.33 0.94 6.55
N ARG A 59 -8.63 -0.21 7.16
CA ARG A 59 -9.81 -0.37 8.02
C ARG A 59 -9.85 0.69 9.13
N ASP A 60 -8.71 0.91 9.76
CA ASP A 60 -8.49 1.90 10.81
C ASP A 60 -7.25 2.71 10.47
N ALA A 61 -7.25 4.03 10.75
CA ALA A 61 -6.09 4.87 10.50
C ALA A 61 -4.87 4.32 11.26
N PRO A 62 -3.70 4.20 10.61
CA PRO A 62 -2.51 3.65 11.25
C PRO A 62 -2.06 4.55 12.40
N ASP A 63 -1.61 3.93 13.49
CA ASP A 63 -1.04 4.62 14.64
C ASP A 63 0.36 5.12 14.27
N LEU A 64 0.50 6.44 14.18
CA LEU A 64 1.71 7.14 13.76
C LEU A 64 2.11 8.17 14.80
N ASP A 65 3.41 8.26 15.07
CA ASP A 65 3.99 9.34 15.87
C ASP A 65 4.07 10.59 14.99
N LEU A 66 3.11 11.50 15.17
CA LEU A 66 2.89 12.66 14.31
C LEU A 66 2.95 13.95 15.11
N ASP A 67 3.46 15.02 14.49
CA ASP A 67 3.37 16.38 15.03
C ASP A 67 1.91 16.87 15.13
N ASP A 68 1.65 17.88 15.97
CA ASP A 68 0.29 18.40 16.25
C ASP A 68 -0.48 18.90 15.00
N ASN A 69 0.23 19.21 13.91
CA ASN A 69 -0.32 19.69 12.64
C ASN A 69 -0.40 18.60 11.56
N ARG A 70 -0.25 17.33 11.95
CA ARG A 70 -0.29 16.16 11.09
C ARG A 70 -1.41 15.22 11.54
N TYR A 71 -2.21 14.75 10.59
CA TYR A 71 -3.36 13.88 10.86
C TYR A 71 -3.30 12.62 10.02
N ALA A 72 -3.16 11.47 10.68
CA ALA A 72 -3.27 10.16 10.03
C ALA A 72 -4.67 9.98 9.44
N THR A 73 -4.74 9.41 8.24
CA THR A 73 -6.01 9.09 7.58
C THR A 73 -6.14 7.59 7.36
N GLN A 74 -7.32 7.14 6.96
CA GLN A 74 -7.52 5.78 6.49
C GLN A 74 -6.98 5.57 5.07
N GLN A 75 -6.55 6.60 4.36
CA GLN A 75 -6.00 6.44 3.03
C GLN A 75 -4.51 6.02 3.11
N GLY A 76 -4.07 5.24 2.14
CA GLY A 76 -2.67 4.87 1.97
C GLY A 76 -2.34 4.52 0.53
N GLU A 77 -1.10 4.13 0.31
CA GLU A 77 -0.65 3.57 -0.96
C GLU A 77 0.29 2.39 -0.75
N ILE A 78 0.26 1.46 -1.69
CA ILE A 78 1.28 0.43 -1.84
C ILE A 78 2.06 0.76 -3.10
N ASP A 79 3.36 0.94 -2.95
CA ASP A 79 4.30 1.29 -4.01
C ASP A 79 5.18 0.09 -4.33
N THR A 80 5.35 -0.22 -5.62
CA THR A 80 6.15 -1.36 -6.08
C THR A 80 6.83 -1.01 -7.38
N VAL A 81 8.14 -1.26 -7.45
CA VAL A 81 8.94 -1.02 -8.66
C VAL A 81 8.97 -2.28 -9.53
N GLU A 82 8.76 -2.13 -10.84
CA GLU A 82 9.01 -3.18 -11.83
C GLU A 82 10.44 -3.05 -12.35
N THR A 83 11.24 -4.13 -12.24
CA THR A 83 12.64 -4.18 -12.68
C THR A 83 12.83 -5.22 -13.79
N ASP A 84 14.00 -5.25 -14.43
CA ASP A 84 14.38 -6.27 -15.42
C ASP A 84 14.30 -7.73 -14.88
N ASP A 85 14.46 -7.92 -13.57
CA ASP A 85 14.38 -9.23 -12.89
C ASP A 85 12.94 -9.56 -12.40
N GLY A 86 11.97 -8.67 -12.65
CA GLY A 86 10.58 -8.77 -12.19
C GLY A 86 10.22 -7.71 -11.15
N TRP A 87 9.19 -7.98 -10.35
CA TRP A 87 8.70 -7.04 -9.34
C TRP A 87 9.65 -6.92 -8.14
N GLY A 88 9.86 -5.70 -7.68
CA GLY A 88 10.53 -5.38 -6.44
C GLY A 88 9.66 -5.67 -5.21
N THR A 89 10.23 -5.48 -4.02
CA THR A 89 9.49 -5.66 -2.77
C THR A 89 8.50 -4.50 -2.57
N PRO A 90 7.18 -4.78 -2.43
CA PRO A 90 6.18 -3.74 -2.25
C PRO A 90 6.32 -3.03 -0.90
N VAL A 91 6.10 -1.72 -0.88
CA VAL A 91 6.22 -0.86 0.29
C VAL A 91 4.87 -0.25 0.63
N LEU A 92 4.47 -0.32 1.90
CA LEU A 92 3.23 0.24 2.40
C LEU A 92 3.47 1.65 2.94
N HIS A 93 2.64 2.60 2.52
CA HIS A 93 2.64 3.99 2.97
C HIS A 93 1.27 4.39 3.51
N ALA A 94 1.28 5.26 4.52
CA ALA A 94 0.07 5.87 5.06
C ALA A 94 -0.08 7.31 4.58
N ALA A 95 -1.27 7.72 4.18
CA ALA A 95 -1.52 9.11 3.83
C ALA A 95 -1.79 9.94 5.10
N VAL A 96 -1.00 10.98 5.28
CA VAL A 96 -1.07 11.94 6.39
C VAL A 96 -1.41 13.31 5.83
N GLN A 97 -2.41 13.96 6.39
CA GLN A 97 -2.72 15.35 6.07
C GLN A 97 -1.83 16.29 6.89
N HIS A 98 -1.20 17.25 6.22
CA HIS A 98 -0.57 18.39 6.85
C HIS A 98 -1.51 19.58 6.78
N VAL A 99 -1.89 20.11 7.94
CA VAL A 99 -2.82 21.25 8.07
C VAL A 99 -2.12 22.40 8.77
N GLU A 100 -2.16 23.60 8.22
CA GLU A 100 -1.67 24.83 8.85
C GLU A 100 -2.79 25.86 8.88
N ASP A 101 -3.00 26.54 10.01
CA ASP A 101 -4.07 27.55 10.18
C ASP A 101 -5.46 27.07 9.71
N ASP A 102 -5.83 25.83 10.08
CA ASP A 102 -7.08 25.15 9.70
C ASP A 102 -7.23 24.86 8.18
N ASP A 103 -6.18 25.02 7.38
CA ASP A 103 -6.17 24.79 5.93
C ASP A 103 -5.24 23.62 5.54
N LEU A 104 -5.68 22.78 4.60
CA LEU A 104 -4.91 21.64 4.13
C LEU A 104 -3.79 22.13 3.21
N VAL A 105 -2.55 22.07 3.70
CA VAL A 105 -1.38 22.55 2.95
C VAL A 105 -0.73 21.45 2.12
N GLY A 106 -0.92 20.18 2.48
CA GLY A 106 -0.36 19.08 1.71
C GLY A 106 -0.66 17.70 2.27
N TRP A 107 -0.26 16.69 1.50
CA TRP A 107 -0.29 15.29 1.87
C TRP A 107 1.14 14.77 1.98
N GLU A 108 1.36 13.93 2.98
CA GLU A 108 2.61 13.20 3.18
C GLU A 108 2.31 11.71 3.18
N TYR A 109 3.29 10.92 2.74
CA TYR A 109 3.16 9.47 2.60
C TYR A 109 4.29 8.76 3.34
N PRO A 110 4.37 8.87 4.68
CA PRO A 110 5.36 8.14 5.45
C PRO A 110 5.28 6.63 5.20
N THR A 111 6.46 6.02 5.01
CA THR A 111 6.60 4.58 4.88
C THR A 111 6.24 3.89 6.19
N LEU A 112 5.26 2.98 6.13
CA LEU A 112 4.98 2.05 7.22
C LEU A 112 5.99 0.91 7.21
N GLY A 113 6.37 0.40 6.03
CA GLY A 113 7.41 -0.63 5.89
C GLY A 113 7.23 -1.47 4.64
N THR A 114 8.14 -2.41 4.43
CA THR A 114 8.06 -3.40 3.34
C THR A 114 7.03 -4.48 3.68
N ILE A 115 6.21 -4.84 2.71
CA ILE A 115 5.19 -5.88 2.86
C ILE A 115 5.85 -7.24 2.65
N ALA A 116 5.81 -8.09 3.68
CA ALA A 116 6.35 -9.44 3.65
C ALA A 116 5.30 -10.45 3.14
N THR A 117 4.03 -10.27 3.49
CA THR A 117 2.93 -11.12 3.00
C THR A 117 1.65 -10.34 2.74
N ALA A 118 0.85 -10.82 1.78
CA ALA A 118 -0.50 -10.30 1.51
C ALA A 118 -1.49 -11.47 1.47
N GLU A 119 -2.39 -11.53 2.46
CA GLU A 119 -3.41 -12.56 2.55
C GLU A 119 -4.77 -11.98 2.17
N LYS A 120 -5.45 -12.56 1.18
CA LYS A 120 -6.81 -12.14 0.82
C LYS A 120 -7.78 -12.43 1.98
N VAL A 121 -8.50 -11.41 2.44
CA VAL A 121 -9.60 -11.58 3.39
C VAL A 121 -10.84 -11.98 2.59
N THR A 122 -11.23 -13.25 2.69
CA THR A 122 -12.53 -13.72 2.19
C THR A 122 -13.55 -13.55 3.30
N ASP A 123 -14.52 -12.65 3.12
CA ASP A 123 -15.73 -12.65 3.94
C ASP A 123 -16.38 -14.03 3.75
N GLY A 124 -16.52 -14.78 4.85
CA GLY A 124 -17.00 -16.15 4.80
C GLY A 124 -18.41 -16.21 4.24
N GLU A 125 -18.62 -17.06 3.23
CA GLU A 125 -19.95 -17.54 2.83
C GLU A 125 -20.66 -18.29 3.97
#